data_AF-A0A7C2SJB6-F1
#
_entry.id   AF-A0A7C2SJB6-F1
#
_cell.length_a   1.000
_cell.length_b   1.000
_cell.length_c   1.000
_cell.angle_alpha   90.00
_cell.angle_beta   90.00
_cell.angle_gamma   90.00
#
_symmetry.space_group_name_H-M   'P 1'
#
loop_
_entity.id
_entity.type
_entity.pdbx_description
1 polymer ?
#
loop_
_entity_poly.entity_id
_entity_poly.type
_entity_poly.pdbx_seq_one_letter_code
_entity_poly.pdbx_strand_id
1 'polypeptide(L)'
;MSKRKVLGADPLSWIKPTKQEETYRGTKNNEEFSSDLNKVNKSEIEQAINREVPKFQTYEVMLTLRLREDQLEFLTRLEREIMKGRSRNNKRERITKNSIIRAIIDTARGLDINPYEIGDEKELVIRFKQAFNPKETSSI
;
A
#
# COMPACT_ATOMS: atom_id res chain seq x y z
N MET A 1 -57.94 4.33 19.03
CA MET A 1 -56.71 4.88 18.43
C MET A 1 -55.50 4.14 18.99
N SER A 2 -54.85 3.32 18.17
CA SER A 2 -53.73 2.46 18.59
C SER A 2 -52.41 3.19 18.36
N LYS A 3 -51.64 3.42 19.43
CA LYS A 3 -50.31 4.03 19.37
C LYS A 3 -49.33 3.01 18.79
N ARG A 4 -48.86 3.23 17.56
CA ARG A 4 -47.78 2.44 16.94
C ARG A 4 -46.51 2.61 17.76
N LYS A 5 -46.09 1.55 18.48
CA LYS A 5 -44.74 1.44 19.04
C LYS A 5 -43.77 1.16 17.90
N VAL A 6 -43.25 2.22 17.28
CA VAL A 6 -42.03 2.15 16.48
C VAL A 6 -40.90 2.57 17.41
N LEU A 7 -40.34 1.58 18.12
CA LEU A 7 -39.06 1.73 18.79
C LEU A 7 -38.24 0.46 18.49
N GLY A 8 -37.22 0.65 17.65
CA GLY A 8 -36.03 -0.17 17.52
C GLY A 8 -36.25 -1.68 17.49
N ALA A 9 -36.34 -2.24 16.28
CA ALA A 9 -35.95 -3.64 16.09
C ALA A 9 -34.53 -3.85 16.64
N ASP A 10 -34.29 -5.02 17.24
CA ASP A 10 -33.03 -5.40 17.87
C ASP A 10 -31.84 -5.15 16.90
N PRO A 11 -30.92 -4.23 17.22
CA PRO A 11 -29.83 -3.82 16.34
C PRO A 11 -28.80 -4.94 16.09
N LEU A 12 -28.92 -6.07 16.78
CA LEU A 12 -28.01 -7.22 16.68
C LEU A 12 -28.62 -8.40 15.90
N SER A 13 -29.84 -8.26 15.40
CA SER A 13 -30.56 -9.30 14.64
C SER A 13 -29.87 -9.74 13.33
N TRP A 14 -28.96 -8.93 12.80
CA TRP A 14 -28.19 -9.25 11.60
C TRP A 14 -26.96 -10.14 11.88
N ILE A 15 -26.60 -10.33 13.15
CA ILE A 15 -25.45 -11.14 13.55
C ILE A 15 -25.89 -12.61 13.67
N LYS A 16 -25.38 -13.47 12.79
CA LYS A 16 -25.60 -14.91 12.88
C LYS A 16 -24.67 -15.49 13.95
N PRO A 17 -25.16 -16.32 14.89
CA PRO A 17 -24.32 -16.93 15.92
C PRO A 17 -23.24 -17.82 15.28
N THR A 18 -21.99 -17.62 15.69
CA THR A 18 -20.79 -18.25 15.11
C THR A 18 -20.66 -19.76 15.40
N LYS A 19 -21.51 -20.32 16.28
CA LYS A 19 -21.53 -21.75 16.56
C LYS A 19 -22.92 -22.28 16.24
N GLN A 20 -23.01 -23.11 15.19
CA GLN A 20 -24.16 -23.98 15.02
C GLN A 20 -24.09 -25.01 16.16
N GLU A 21 -25.03 -24.96 17.10
CA GLU A 21 -25.26 -26.06 18.03
C GLU A 21 -25.83 -27.23 17.22
N GLU A 22 -24.93 -28.01 16.62
CA GLU A 22 -25.28 -29.33 16.13
C GLU A 22 -25.65 -30.19 17.33
N THR A 23 -26.96 -30.39 17.48
CA THR A 23 -27.55 -31.36 18.37
C THR A 23 -27.12 -32.76 17.92
N TYR A 24 -26.05 -33.28 18.52
CA TYR A 24 -25.64 -34.68 18.36
C TYR A 24 -26.70 -35.60 18.98
N ARG A 25 -27.72 -35.98 18.19
CA ARG A 25 -28.44 -37.25 18.38
C ARG A 25 -27.70 -38.31 17.58
N GLY A 26 -26.72 -38.95 18.23
CA GLY A 26 -26.07 -40.13 17.69
C GLY A 26 -27.06 -41.27 17.54
N THR A 27 -27.20 -41.80 16.32
CA THR A 27 -27.52 -43.22 16.12
C THR A 27 -26.69 -43.72 14.95
N LYS A 28 -25.82 -44.68 15.25
CA LYS A 28 -24.97 -45.43 14.32
C LYS A 28 -25.85 -46.20 13.32
N ASN A 29 -25.40 -46.33 12.08
CA ASN A 29 -24.90 -47.59 11.50
C ASN A 29 -24.60 -47.42 10.00
N ASN A 30 -23.43 -47.96 9.61
CA ASN A 30 -23.08 -48.75 8.41
C ASN A 30 -23.79 -48.46 7.09
N GLU A 31 -23.21 -48.57 5.91
CA GLU A 31 -21.92 -48.96 5.32
C GLU A 31 -22.25 -48.71 3.83
N GLU A 32 -21.35 -48.12 3.03
CA GLU A 32 -21.14 -48.58 1.65
C GLU A 32 -20.02 -47.79 0.97
N PHE A 33 -19.24 -48.56 0.25
CA PHE A 33 -17.92 -48.28 -0.28
C PHE A 33 -18.07 -48.23 -1.81
N SER A 34 -17.88 -47.08 -2.45
CA SER A 34 -17.64 -47.07 -3.91
C SER A 34 -17.02 -45.76 -4.39
N SER A 35 -15.72 -45.82 -4.69
CA SER A 35 -15.13 -45.41 -5.98
C SER A 35 -15.59 -44.10 -6.63
N ASP A 36 -15.38 -42.96 -5.99
CA ASP A 36 -15.49 -41.64 -6.64
C ASP A 36 -14.34 -40.71 -6.22
N LEU A 37 -13.10 -41.11 -6.53
CA LEU A 37 -11.90 -40.27 -6.33
C LEU A 37 -11.64 -39.27 -7.48
N ASN A 38 -12.59 -39.06 -8.40
CA ASN A 38 -12.43 -38.17 -9.56
C ASN A 38 -13.61 -37.22 -9.81
N LYS A 39 -14.19 -36.69 -8.72
CA LYS A 39 -15.00 -35.46 -8.76
C LYS A 39 -14.41 -34.46 -7.78
N VAL A 40 -13.21 -33.99 -8.08
CA VAL A 40 -12.72 -32.76 -7.48
C VAL A 40 -13.65 -31.66 -7.99
N ASN A 41 -14.57 -31.24 -7.13
CA ASN A 41 -15.56 -30.20 -7.40
C ASN A 41 -14.83 -28.95 -7.91
N LYS A 42 -14.93 -28.70 -9.22
CA LYS A 42 -14.36 -27.51 -9.86
C LYS A 42 -14.84 -26.23 -9.17
N SER A 43 -16.05 -26.28 -8.59
CA SER A 43 -16.64 -25.23 -7.76
C SER A 43 -15.93 -24.98 -6.42
N GLU A 44 -15.30 -25.99 -5.80
CA GLU A 44 -14.54 -25.80 -4.55
C GLU A 44 -13.17 -25.19 -4.81
N ILE A 45 -12.54 -25.54 -5.95
CA ILE A 45 -11.30 -24.89 -6.41
C ILE A 45 -11.60 -23.43 -6.81
N GLU A 46 -12.68 -23.18 -7.54
CA GLU A 46 -13.11 -21.82 -7.91
C GLU A 46 -13.46 -20.98 -6.67
N GLN A 47 -14.04 -21.57 -5.62
CA GLN A 47 -14.28 -20.89 -4.34
C GLN A 47 -12.99 -20.66 -3.55
N ALA A 48 -11.97 -21.51 -3.67
CA ALA A 48 -10.65 -21.29 -3.09
C ALA A 48 -9.87 -20.18 -3.81
N ILE A 49 -10.02 -20.06 -5.13
CA ILE A 49 -9.44 -18.98 -5.96
C ILE A 49 -10.18 -17.65 -5.74
N ASN A 50 -11.50 -17.69 -5.51
CA ASN A 50 -12.33 -16.54 -5.11
C ASN A 50 -12.32 -16.24 -3.60
N ARG A 51 -11.45 -16.89 -2.81
CA ARG A 51 -11.10 -16.32 -1.50
C ARG A 51 -10.38 -15.04 -1.81
N GLU A 52 -11.13 -13.94 -1.79
CA GLU A 52 -10.63 -12.59 -1.75
C GLU A 52 -9.43 -12.61 -0.80
N VAL A 53 -8.24 -12.63 -1.39
CA VAL A 53 -7.00 -12.50 -0.63
C VAL A 53 -7.24 -11.22 0.15
N PRO A 54 -7.29 -11.28 1.50
CA PRO A 54 -7.66 -10.12 2.28
C PRO A 54 -6.73 -9.01 1.82
N LYS A 55 -7.31 -7.94 1.27
CA LYS A 55 -6.56 -6.82 0.73
C LYS A 55 -5.62 -6.42 1.83
N PHE A 56 -4.35 -6.81 1.72
CA PHE A 56 -3.37 -6.56 2.76
C PHE A 56 -3.52 -5.08 3.05
N GLN A 57 -3.85 -4.73 4.30
CA GLN A 57 -3.72 -3.35 4.74
C GLN A 57 -2.22 -3.09 4.67
N THR A 58 -1.71 -2.77 3.48
CA THR A 58 -0.50 -1.99 3.36
C THR A 58 -0.86 -0.74 4.12
N TYR A 59 -0.40 -0.67 5.37
CA TYR A 59 -0.43 0.56 6.14
C TYR A 59 0.27 1.59 5.25
N GLU A 60 -0.50 2.44 4.56
CA GLU A 60 0.05 3.56 3.84
C GLU A 60 0.67 4.45 4.90
N VAL A 61 1.99 4.30 5.09
CA VAL A 61 2.73 5.13 6.02
C VAL A 61 2.76 6.53 5.40
N MET A 62 1.84 7.38 5.85
CA MET A 62 1.80 8.78 5.47
C MET A 62 2.97 9.50 6.16
N LEU A 63 4.07 9.62 5.44
CA LEU A 63 5.22 10.38 5.91
C LEU A 63 4.93 11.88 5.80
N THR A 64 4.92 12.58 6.93
CA THR A 64 4.88 14.05 6.96
C THR A 64 6.25 14.57 7.35
N LEU A 65 6.84 15.40 6.48
CA LEU A 65 8.15 16.01 6.70
C LEU A 65 8.01 17.53 6.68
N ARG A 66 8.65 18.20 7.64
CA ARG A 66 8.78 19.65 7.62
C ARG A 66 9.99 20.01 6.78
N LEU A 67 9.74 20.66 5.65
CA LEU A 67 10.78 21.23 4.81
C LEU A 67 11.15 22.61 5.32
N ARG A 68 12.41 22.98 5.15
CA ARG A 68 12.89 24.34 5.37
C ARG A 68 12.39 25.28 4.25
N GLU A 69 12.39 26.58 4.51
CA GLU A 69 11.90 27.57 3.55
C GLU A 69 12.72 27.59 2.25
N ASP A 70 14.05 27.46 2.35
CA ASP A 70 14.97 27.37 1.21
C ASP A 70 14.66 26.16 0.32
N GLN A 71 14.33 25.01 0.92
CA GLN A 71 13.93 23.80 0.22
C GLN A 71 12.59 23.98 -0.48
N LEU A 72 11.63 24.64 0.15
CA LEU A 72 10.31 24.92 -0.43
C LEU A 72 10.38 25.90 -1.59
N GLU A 73 11.22 26.94 -1.46
CA GLU A 73 11.48 27.91 -2.51
C GLU A 73 12.12 27.21 -3.73
N PHE A 74 13.14 26.37 -3.50
CA PHE A 74 13.77 25.57 -4.54
C PHE A 74 12.76 24.70 -5.30
N LEU A 75 11.94 23.93 -4.57
CA LEU A 75 10.91 23.08 -5.19
C LEU A 75 9.88 23.90 -5.98
N THR A 76 9.53 25.09 -5.49
CA THR A 76 8.61 26.00 -6.17
C THR A 76 9.19 26.57 -7.45
N ARG A 77 10.47 26.97 -7.43
CA ARG A 77 11.16 27.45 -8.62
C ARG A 77 11.28 26.34 -9.67
N LEU A 78 11.74 25.16 -9.25
CA LEU A 78 11.91 24.01 -10.12
C LEU A 78 10.58 23.55 -10.75
N GLU A 79 9.50 23.48 -9.96
CA GLU A 79 8.16 23.19 -10.48
C GLU A 79 7.77 24.19 -11.58
N ARG A 80 7.96 25.50 -11.35
CA ARG A 80 7.62 26.54 -12.34
C ARG A 80 8.45 26.41 -13.61
N GLU A 81 9.75 26.17 -13.49
CA GLU A 81 10.66 25.99 -14.63
C GLU A 81 10.27 24.77 -15.47
N ILE A 82 10.06 23.62 -14.83
CA ILE A 82 9.58 22.40 -15.50
C ILE A 82 8.26 22.70 -16.20
N MET A 83 7.28 23.28 -15.50
CA MET A 83 5.97 23.57 -16.07
C MET A 83 6.03 24.51 -17.29
N LYS A 84 6.95 25.49 -17.27
CA LYS A 84 7.20 26.42 -18.39
C LYS A 84 7.89 25.74 -19.57
N GLY A 85 8.85 24.85 -19.33
CA GLY A 85 9.64 24.18 -20.37
C GLY A 85 8.93 23.05 -21.12
N ARG A 86 7.74 22.61 -20.66
CA ARG A 86 7.04 21.47 -21.26
C ARG A 86 6.30 21.84 -22.55
N SER A 87 6.55 21.03 -23.59
CA SER A 87 5.78 21.04 -24.84
C SER A 87 4.34 20.58 -24.62
N ARG A 88 3.45 20.86 -25.58
CA ARG A 88 2.02 20.47 -25.51
C ARG A 88 1.84 18.96 -25.30
N ASN A 89 2.69 18.14 -25.93
CA ASN A 89 2.66 16.68 -25.83
C ASN A 89 3.05 16.18 -24.42
N ASN A 90 3.90 16.92 -23.71
CA ASN A 90 4.42 16.54 -22.39
C ASN A 90 3.60 17.11 -21.22
N LYS A 91 2.43 17.72 -21.50
CA LYS A 91 1.49 18.27 -20.50
C LYS A 91 0.38 17.27 -20.10
N ARG A 92 0.62 15.96 -20.25
CA ARG A 92 -0.35 14.92 -19.89
C ARG A 92 -0.70 14.91 -18.39
N GLU A 93 0.31 15.08 -17.54
CA GLU A 93 0.16 15.14 -16.09
C GLU A 93 0.79 16.43 -15.55
N ARG A 94 0.31 16.95 -14.42
CA ARG A 94 0.99 18.05 -13.72
C ARG A 94 2.14 17.50 -12.88
N ILE A 95 3.35 18.03 -13.06
CA ILE A 95 4.46 17.78 -12.14
C ILE A 95 4.25 18.67 -10.91
N THR A 96 4.12 18.06 -9.75
CA THR A 96 3.97 18.74 -8.45
C THR A 96 5.26 18.64 -7.64
N LYS A 97 5.36 19.37 -6.52
CA LYS A 97 6.47 19.20 -5.56
C LYS A 97 6.61 17.75 -5.10
N ASN A 98 5.49 17.08 -4.86
CA ASN A 98 5.48 15.67 -4.47
C ASN A 98 6.02 14.76 -5.59
N SER A 99 5.66 15.05 -6.84
CA SER A 99 6.20 14.31 -8.00
C SER A 99 7.72 14.47 -8.09
N ILE A 100 8.23 15.69 -7.85
CA ILE A 100 9.68 15.98 -7.83
C ILE A 100 10.37 15.22 -6.70
N ILE A 101 9.84 15.27 -5.47
CA ILE A 101 10.41 14.57 -4.31
C ILE A 101 10.45 13.06 -4.57
N ARG A 102 9.37 12.47 -5.09
CA ARG A 102 9.32 11.05 -5.45
C ARG A 102 10.38 10.69 -6.50
N ALA A 103 10.49 11.48 -7.57
CA ALA A 103 11.49 11.26 -8.60
C ALA A 103 12.93 11.33 -8.04
N ILE A 104 13.20 12.26 -7.11
CA ILE A 104 14.50 12.35 -6.43
C ILE A 104 14.77 11.09 -5.59
N ILE A 105 13.78 10.61 -4.84
CA ILE A 105 13.91 9.38 -4.03
C ILE A 105 14.13 8.17 -4.93
N ASP A 106 13.39 8.04 -6.02
CA ASP A 106 13.55 6.95 -6.98
C ASP A 106 14.93 6.97 -7.64
N THR A 107 15.46 8.16 -7.91
CA THR A 107 16.83 8.34 -8.42
C THR A 107 17.87 7.96 -7.36
N ALA A 108 17.68 8.44 -6.12
CA ALA A 108 18.54 8.15 -4.97
C ALA A 108 18.60 6.65 -4.64
N ARG A 109 17.50 5.92 -4.84
CA ARG A 109 17.43 4.47 -4.64
C ARG A 109 18.41 3.70 -5.53
N GLY A 110 18.75 4.23 -6.70
CA GLY A 110 19.70 3.62 -7.62
C GLY A 110 21.18 3.93 -7.32
N LEU A 111 21.47 4.76 -6.31
CA LEU A 111 22.82 5.18 -5.97
C LEU A 111 23.47 4.20 -4.98
N ASP A 112 24.75 3.91 -5.19
CA ASP A 112 25.57 3.13 -4.24
C ASP A 112 26.07 4.05 -3.12
N ILE A 113 25.22 4.26 -2.12
CA ILE A 113 25.53 5.06 -0.94
C ILE A 113 25.75 4.11 0.22
N ASN A 114 26.96 4.12 0.79
CA ASN A 114 27.24 3.40 2.02
C ASN A 114 26.38 3.98 3.17
N PRO A 115 25.48 3.21 3.79
CA PRO A 115 24.62 3.70 4.87
C PRO A 115 25.31 3.65 6.26
N TYR A 116 26.52 3.09 6.35
CA TYR A 116 27.20 2.86 7.63
C TYR A 116 27.82 4.14 8.20
N GLU A 117 27.68 4.35 9.51
CA GLU A 117 28.27 5.46 10.27
C GLU A 117 28.02 6.84 9.64
N ILE A 118 26.76 7.19 9.35
CA ILE A 118 26.39 8.55 8.96
C ILE A 118 26.06 9.35 10.23
N GLY A 119 26.92 10.31 10.57
CA GLY A 119 26.77 11.11 11.80
C GLY A 119 25.67 12.16 11.71
N ASP A 120 25.62 12.90 10.60
CA ASP A 120 24.76 14.08 10.45
C ASP A 120 24.12 14.22 9.05
N GLU A 121 23.09 15.08 8.92
CA GLU A 121 22.48 15.46 7.63
C GLU A 121 23.52 16.01 6.65
N LYS A 122 24.52 16.76 7.15
CA LYS A 122 25.58 17.34 6.31
C LYS A 122 26.42 16.24 5.65
N GLU A 123 26.77 15.21 6.40
CA GLU A 123 27.54 14.08 5.89
C GLU A 123 26.74 13.29 4.87
N LEU A 124 25.45 13.05 5.15
CA LEU A 124 24.53 12.41 4.21
C LEU A 124 24.50 13.16 2.87
N VAL A 125 24.40 14.49 2.90
CA VAL A 125 24.43 15.32 1.68
C VAL A 125 25.74 15.18 0.92
N ILE A 126 26.89 15.10 1.60
CA ILE A 126 28.20 14.90 0.97
C ILE A 126 28.23 13.54 0.24
N ARG A 127 27.78 12.46 0.89
CA ARG A 127 27.72 11.13 0.27
C ARG A 127 26.78 11.09 -0.94
N PHE A 128 25.62 11.74 -0.85
CA PHE A 128 24.73 11.90 -2.01
C PHE A 128 25.44 12.60 -3.17
N LYS A 129 26.14 13.72 -2.91
CA LYS A 129 26.87 14.46 -3.95
C LYS A 129 27.95 13.60 -4.62
N GLN A 130 28.72 12.86 -3.84
CA GLN A 130 29.74 11.94 -4.34
C GLN A 130 29.12 10.86 -5.25
N ALA A 131 27.97 10.31 -4.85
CA ALA A 131 27.26 9.31 -5.64
C ALA A 131 26.66 9.88 -6.94
N PHE A 132 26.20 11.14 -6.94
CA PHE A 132 25.71 11.81 -8.15
C PHE A 132 26.82 12.23 -9.12
N ASN A 133 28.01 12.56 -8.60
CA ASN A 133 29.14 12.99 -9.42
C ASN A 133 30.45 12.29 -9.02
N PRO A 134 30.68 11.04 -9.46
CA PRO A 134 31.86 10.26 -9.07
C PRO A 134 33.19 10.84 -9.58
N LYS A 135 33.18 11.90 -10.40
CA LYS A 135 34.40 12.53 -10.96
C LYS A 135 35.01 13.60 -10.06
N GLU A 136 34.28 14.16 -9.11
CA GLU A 136 34.77 15.20 -8.19
C GLU A 136 35.60 14.64 -7.02
N THR A 137 35.60 13.32 -6.82
CA THR A 137 36.29 12.66 -5.70
C THR A 137 37.82 12.60 -5.85
N SER A 138 38.38 13.16 -6.93
CA SER A 138 39.82 13.10 -7.24
C SER A 138 40.64 14.32 -6.80
N SER A 139 40.01 15.32 -6.16
CA SER A 139 40.65 16.63 -5.91
C SER A 139 40.61 17.08 -4.45
N ILE A 140 40.57 16.15 -3.50
CA ILE A 140 40.86 16.44 -2.08
C ILE A 140 42.10 15.65 -1.68
#